data_AF-A4JR21-F1
#
_entry.id   AF-A4JR21-F1
#
_cell.length_a   1.000
_cell.length_b   1.000
_cell.length_c   1.000
_cell.angle_alpha   90.00
_cell.angle_beta   90.00
_cell.angle_gamma   90.00
#
_symmetry.space_group_name_H-M   'P 1'
#
loop_
_entity.id
_entity.type
_entity.pdbx_description
1 polymer ?
#
loop_
_entity_poly.entity_id
_entity_poly.type
_entity_poly.pdbx_seq_one_letter_code
_entity_poly.pdbx_strand_id
1 'polypeptide(L)'
;MDHPSLPLRQHIRTAVVTLAALACLMAGLAVSLWLASFIFYASLRMNPLHAGVWGWFDAVLMWRDGMMPNVGRKLVGAALFAVLVSAGGPVVGFHALWASSHRRRLYGSARFANESEIRQAGLL
;
A
#
# COMPACT_ATOMS: atom_id res chain seq x y z
N MET A 1 21.73 -35.88 -3.21
CA MET A 1 21.34 -34.47 -3.34
C MET A 1 19.99 -34.47 -4.03
N ASP A 2 18.92 -34.47 -3.23
CA ASP A 2 17.57 -34.65 -3.73
C ASP A 2 17.06 -33.31 -4.26
N HIS A 3 17.20 -33.10 -5.57
CA HIS A 3 16.53 -31.97 -6.21
C HIS A 3 15.02 -32.20 -6.10
N PRO A 4 14.27 -31.31 -5.44
CA PRO A 4 12.82 -31.44 -5.38
C PRO A 4 12.28 -31.47 -6.81
N SER A 5 11.43 -32.45 -7.11
CA SER A 5 10.81 -32.60 -8.42
C SER A 5 10.14 -31.28 -8.83
N LEU A 6 10.28 -30.89 -10.10
CA LEU A 6 9.69 -29.67 -10.68
C LEU A 6 8.26 -29.34 -10.17
N PRO A 7 7.32 -30.31 -10.05
CA PRO A 7 6.00 -30.03 -9.48
C PRO A 7 6.03 -29.60 -8.01
N LEU A 8 6.87 -30.19 -7.15
CA LEU A 8 6.95 -29.82 -5.73
C LEU A 8 7.43 -28.38 -5.55
N ARG A 9 8.43 -27.95 -6.34
CA ARG A 9 8.90 -26.55 -6.34
C ARG A 9 7.81 -25.57 -6.78
N GLN A 10 6.97 -25.95 -7.74
CA GLN A 10 5.83 -25.14 -8.18
C GLN A 10 4.77 -25.00 -7.07
N HIS A 11 4.41 -26.10 -6.40
CA HIS A 11 3.44 -26.07 -5.29
C HIS A 11 3.92 -25.25 -4.10
N ILE A 12 5.21 -25.35 -3.75
CA ILE A 12 5.80 -24.52 -2.69
C ILE A 12 5.76 -23.05 -3.10
N ARG A 13 6.12 -22.73 -4.35
CA ARG A 13 6.08 -21.35 -4.84
C ARG A 13 4.65 -20.79 -4.81
N THR A 14 3.65 -21.55 -5.26
CA THR A 14 2.26 -21.08 -5.22
C THR A 14 1.79 -20.89 -3.79
N ALA A 15 2.06 -21.82 -2.88
CA ALA A 15 1.71 -21.71 -1.46
C ALA A 15 2.35 -20.47 -0.79
N VAL A 16 3.62 -20.19 -1.09
CA VAL A 16 4.29 -18.99 -0.56
C VAL A 16 3.65 -17.72 -1.11
N VAL A 17 3.34 -17.68 -2.41
CA VAL A 17 2.68 -16.52 -3.04
C VAL A 17 1.29 -16.30 -2.46
N THR A 18 0.49 -17.35 -2.26
CA THR A 18 -0.84 -17.22 -1.66
C THR A 18 -0.76 -16.76 -0.20
N LEU A 19 0.18 -17.30 0.59
CA LEU A 19 0.40 -16.86 1.96
C LEU A 19 0.81 -15.38 2.04
N ALA A 20 1.72 -14.96 1.16
CA ALA A 20 2.15 -13.56 1.08
C ALA A 20 0.98 -12.64 0.68
N ALA A 21 0.17 -13.05 -0.31
CA ALA A 21 -1.01 -12.29 -0.72
C ALA A 21 -2.03 -12.17 0.42
N LEU A 22 -2.28 -13.25 1.17
CA LEU A 22 -3.16 -13.23 2.33
C LEU A 22 -2.63 -12.32 3.44
N ALA A 23 -1.32 -12.37 3.73
CA ALA A 23 -0.69 -11.51 4.72
C ALA A 23 -0.83 -10.02 4.32
N CYS A 24 -0.59 -9.69 3.05
CA CYS A 24 -0.79 -8.33 2.53
C CYS A 24 -2.26 -7.87 2.64
N LEU A 25 -3.22 -8.74 2.32
CA LEU A 25 -4.64 -8.45 2.47
C LEU A 25 -5.00 -8.17 3.94
N MET A 26 -4.54 -9.02 4.87
CA MET A 26 -4.79 -8.85 6.30
C MET A 26 -4.16 -7.56 6.84
N ALA A 27 -2.93 -7.25 6.41
CA ALA A 27 -2.29 -5.99 6.78
C ALA A 27 -3.05 -4.77 6.23
N GLY A 28 -3.50 -4.83 4.97
CA GLY A 28 -4.31 -3.77 4.36
C GLY A 28 -5.63 -3.56 5.10
N LEU A 29 -6.31 -4.64 5.49
CA LEU A 29 -7.52 -4.58 6.31
C LEU A 29 -7.24 -3.97 7.69
N ALA A 30 -6.18 -4.38 8.37
CA ALA A 30 -5.80 -3.83 9.67
C ALA A 30 -5.51 -2.33 9.60
N VAL A 31 -4.76 -1.89 8.57
CA VAL A 31 -4.48 -0.47 8.31
C VAL A 31 -5.77 0.28 8.00
N SER A 32 -6.67 -0.28 7.19
CA SER A 32 -7.96 0.34 6.89
C SER A 32 -8.81 0.49 8.14
N LEU A 33 -8.87 -0.52 9.01
CA LEU A 33 -9.66 -0.47 10.24
C LEU A 33 -9.11 0.59 11.20
N TRP A 34 -7.79 0.59 11.40
CA TRP A 34 -7.11 1.59 12.21
C TRP A 34 -7.34 3.01 11.67
N LEU A 35 -7.21 3.20 10.36
CA LEU A 35 -7.40 4.50 9.72
C LEU A 35 -8.87 4.97 9.83
N ALA A 36 -9.83 4.05 9.72
CA ALA A 36 -11.25 4.35 9.95
C ALA A 36 -11.49 4.82 11.38
N SER A 37 -10.88 4.15 12.38
CA SER A 37 -10.94 4.57 13.78
C SER A 37 -10.31 5.96 13.97
N PHE A 38 -9.13 6.18 13.39
CA PHE A 38 -8.41 7.45 13.46
C PHE A 38 -9.25 8.61 12.90
N ILE A 39 -9.79 8.44 11.69
CA ILE A 39 -10.60 9.48 11.02
C ILE A 39 -11.88 9.72 11.79
N PHE A 40 -12.52 8.67 12.31
CA PHE A 40 -13.73 8.81 13.12
C PHE A 40 -13.46 9.60 14.39
N TYR A 41 -12.41 9.26 15.16
CA TYR A 41 -12.03 9.98 16.37
C TYR A 41 -11.66 11.45 16.07
N ALA A 42 -10.91 11.69 15.00
CA ALA A 42 -10.60 13.03 14.54
C ALA A 42 -11.88 13.83 14.18
N SER A 43 -12.87 13.19 13.56
CA SER A 43 -14.17 13.81 13.24
C SER A 43 -15.04 14.13 14.46
N LEU A 44 -14.75 13.48 15.59
CA LEU A 44 -15.32 13.76 16.91
C LEU A 44 -14.48 14.76 17.71
N ARG A 45 -13.36 15.25 17.16
CA ARG A 45 -12.36 16.10 17.84
C ARG A 45 -11.76 15.46 19.10
N MET A 46 -11.78 14.14 19.16
CA MET A 46 -11.10 13.36 20.19
C MET A 46 -9.67 13.07 19.76
N ASN A 47 -8.79 12.73 20.70
CA ASN A 47 -7.41 12.39 20.37
C ASN A 47 -7.38 11.11 19.50
N PRO A 48 -6.97 11.19 18.22
CA PRO A 48 -7.08 10.08 17.30
C PRO A 48 -5.99 9.02 17.50
N LEU A 49 -4.93 9.32 18.27
CA LEU A 49 -3.89 8.33 18.62
C LEU A 49 -4.37 7.27 19.62
N HIS A 50 -5.48 7.54 20.32
CA HIS A 50 -6.14 6.54 21.17
C HIS A 50 -7.07 5.61 20.38
N ALA A 51 -7.25 5.85 19.07
CA ALA A 51 -8.11 5.03 18.23
C ALA A 51 -7.40 3.69 17.94
N GLY A 52 -7.82 2.64 18.65
CA GLY A 52 -7.36 1.28 18.39
C GLY A 52 -7.84 0.75 17.04
N VAL A 53 -7.27 -0.38 16.60
CA VAL A 53 -7.69 -1.08 15.37
C VAL A 53 -9.19 -1.42 15.40
N TRP A 54 -9.72 -1.71 16.59
CA TRP A 54 -11.12 -2.06 16.82
C TRP A 54 -12.06 -0.86 17.04
N GLY A 55 -11.53 0.35 17.23
CA GLY A 55 -12.33 1.50 17.69
C GLY A 55 -13.48 1.89 16.76
N TRP A 56 -13.31 1.76 15.44
CA TRP A 56 -14.39 1.96 14.48
C TRP A 56 -15.47 0.88 14.59
N PHE A 57 -15.08 -0.38 14.80
CA PHE A 57 -16.03 -1.48 14.95
C PHE A 57 -16.85 -1.34 16.22
N ASP A 58 -16.20 -1.01 17.34
CA ASP A 58 -16.88 -0.74 18.62
C ASP A 58 -17.88 0.42 18.47
N ALA A 59 -17.48 1.50 17.78
CA ALA A 59 -18.36 2.63 17.53
C ALA A 59 -19.56 2.28 16.63
N VAL A 60 -19.40 1.36 15.67
CA VAL A 60 -20.52 0.83 14.87
C VAL A 60 -21.49 0.05 15.74
N LEU A 61 -21.00 -0.80 16.65
CA LEU A 61 -21.85 -1.54 17.58
C LEU A 61 -22.63 -0.59 18.49
N MET A 62 -21.94 0.39 19.09
CA MET A 62 -22.58 1.41 19.93
C MET A 62 -23.62 2.25 19.17
N TRP A 63 -23.35 2.57 17.89
CA TRP A 63 -24.32 3.26 17.04
C TRP A 63 -25.54 2.39 16.74
N ARG A 64 -25.34 1.10 16.41
CA ARG A 64 -26.43 0.15 16.16
C ARG A 64 -27.30 -0.07 17.39
N ASP A 65 -26.69 -0.12 18.56
CA ASP A 65 -27.39 -0.29 19.84
C ASP A 65 -28.05 1.01 20.32
N GLY A 66 -27.99 2.10 19.54
CA GLY A 66 -28.67 3.37 19.80
C GLY A 66 -27.95 4.29 20.79
N MET A 67 -26.76 3.91 21.27
CA MET A 67 -25.99 4.65 22.27
C MET A 67 -25.33 5.92 21.72
N MET A 68 -25.25 6.06 20.39
CA MET A 68 -24.66 7.23 19.72
C MET A 68 -25.57 7.75 18.59
N PRO A 69 -26.65 8.49 18.90
CA PRO A 69 -27.48 9.09 17.85
C PRO A 69 -26.68 10.12 17.05
N ASN A 70 -26.94 10.22 15.73
CA ASN A 70 -26.34 11.19 14.80
C ASN A 70 -24.85 10.99 14.40
N VAL A 71 -24.18 9.90 14.78
CA VAL A 71 -22.78 9.64 14.34
C VAL A 71 -22.67 8.77 13.09
N GLY A 72 -23.76 8.18 12.61
CA GLY A 72 -23.76 7.22 11.49
C GLY A 72 -23.11 7.76 10.21
N ARG A 73 -23.38 9.01 9.82
CA ARG A 73 -22.74 9.63 8.63
C ARG A 73 -21.23 9.75 8.80
N LYS A 74 -20.75 10.05 10.01
CA LYS A 74 -19.30 10.13 10.31
C LYS A 74 -18.66 8.74 10.29
N LEU A 75 -19.34 7.72 10.80
CA LEU A 75 -18.88 6.33 10.75
C LEU A 75 -18.71 5.84 9.31
N VAL A 76 -19.74 6.01 8.48
CA VAL A 76 -19.70 5.61 7.06
C VAL A 76 -18.64 6.40 6.31
N GLY A 77 -18.58 7.72 6.51
CA GLY A 77 -17.57 8.57 5.89
C GLY A 77 -16.14 8.17 6.26
N ALA A 78 -15.90 7.86 7.53
CA ALA A 78 -14.60 7.40 8.00
C ALA A 78 -14.19 6.06 7.38
N ALA A 79 -15.12 5.11 7.27
CA ALA A 79 -14.86 3.81 6.63
C ALA A 79 -14.54 3.96 5.14
N LEU A 80 -15.35 4.73 4.40
CA LEU A 80 -15.14 4.97 2.97
C LEU A 80 -13.79 5.64 2.71
N PHE A 81 -13.45 6.68 3.48
CA PHE A 81 -12.18 7.38 3.32
C PHE A 81 -10.99 6.50 3.70
N ALA A 82 -11.11 5.70 4.76
CA ALA A 82 -10.07 4.78 5.16
C ALA A 82 -9.78 3.71 4.11
N VAL A 83 -10.83 3.11 3.52
CA VAL A 83 -10.68 2.15 2.41
C VAL A 83 -10.06 2.83 1.20
N LEU A 84 -10.51 4.04 0.84
CA LEU A 84 -9.98 4.78 -0.30
C LEU A 84 -8.49 5.08 -0.12
N VAL A 85 -8.05 5.51 1.06
CA VAL A 85 -6.64 5.83 1.33
C VAL A 85 -5.79 4.56 1.43
N SER A 86 -6.26 3.53 2.13
CA SER A 86 -5.49 2.29 2.32
C SER A 86 -5.34 1.48 1.03
N ALA A 87 -6.36 1.44 0.17
CA ALA A 87 -6.29 0.76 -1.12
C ALA A 87 -5.72 1.66 -2.23
N GLY A 88 -6.14 2.93 -2.29
CA GLY A 88 -5.73 3.87 -3.33
C GLY A 88 -4.31 4.41 -3.13
N GLY A 89 -3.88 4.63 -1.88
CA GLY A 89 -2.56 5.16 -1.53
C GLY A 89 -1.41 4.31 -2.11
N PRO A 90 -1.38 2.98 -1.90
CA PRO A 90 -0.36 2.12 -2.50
C PRO A 90 -0.36 2.13 -4.02
N VAL A 91 -1.54 2.15 -4.67
CA VAL A 91 -1.64 2.20 -6.14
C VAL A 91 -1.08 3.51 -6.70
N VAL A 92 -1.48 4.64 -6.11
CA VAL A 92 -0.99 5.97 -6.49
C VAL A 92 0.49 6.10 -6.20
N GLY A 93 0.96 5.61 -5.05
CA GLY A 93 2.37 5.61 -4.66
C GLY A 93 3.21 4.78 -5.62
N PHE A 94 2.77 3.57 -5.97
CA PHE A 94 3.42 2.74 -6.98
C PHE A 94 3.46 3.42 -8.34
N HIS A 95 2.35 3.99 -8.79
CA HIS A 95 2.29 4.73 -10.05
C HIS A 95 3.24 5.94 -10.06
N ALA A 96 3.30 6.70 -8.98
CA ALA A 96 4.21 7.83 -8.84
C ALA A 96 5.68 7.39 -8.89
N LEU A 97 6.04 6.33 -8.17
CA LEU A 97 7.37 5.75 -8.19
C LEU A 97 7.73 5.25 -9.61
N TRP A 98 6.83 4.52 -10.27
CA TRP A 98 7.01 4.03 -11.64
C TRP A 98 7.19 5.17 -12.65
N ALA A 99 6.36 6.21 -12.57
CA ALA A 99 6.47 7.38 -13.43
C ALA A 99 7.79 8.14 -13.20
N SER A 100 8.25 8.21 -11.95
CA SER A 100 9.52 8.87 -11.60
C SER A 100 10.75 8.07 -12.04
N SER A 101 10.70 6.72 -11.99
CA SER A 101 11.78 5.87 -12.48
C SER A 101 11.93 5.93 -14.00
N HIS A 102 10.82 6.04 -14.73
CA HIS A 102 10.83 6.20 -16.19
C HIS A 102 11.36 7.56 -16.66
N ARG A 103 11.13 8.63 -15.88
CA ARG A 103 11.62 9.98 -16.22
C ARG A 103 13.10 10.19 -15.87
N ARG A 104 13.66 9.42 -14.94
CA ARG A 104 15.08 9.49 -14.57
C ARG A 104 15.93 8.56 -15.45
N ARG A 105 16.06 8.90 -16.74
CA ARG A 105 17.29 8.55 -17.49
C ARG A 105 18.42 9.40 -16.90
N LEU A 106 18.92 9.01 -15.73
CA LEU A 106 20.04 9.65 -15.01
C LEU A 106 21.33 9.59 -15.83
N TYR A 107 21.40 8.63 -16.74
CA TYR A 107 22.29 8.66 -17.88
C TYR A 107 21.38 8.97 -19.07
N GLY A 108 21.60 10.08 -19.77
CA GLY A 108 21.13 10.17 -21.15
C GLY A 108 21.67 8.99 -21.96
N SER A 109 21.60 9.01 -23.29
CA SER A 109 22.38 8.06 -24.11
C SER A 109 23.91 8.24 -24.00
N ALA A 110 24.41 8.74 -22.86
CA ALA A 110 25.80 8.80 -22.46
C ALA A 110 26.36 7.38 -22.36
N ARG A 111 26.72 6.84 -23.51
CA ARG A 111 27.68 5.76 -23.65
C ARG A 111 29.08 6.39 -23.64
N PHE A 112 30.06 5.64 -23.16
CA PHE A 112 31.45 5.98 -23.41
C PHE A 112 31.66 6.09 -24.93
N ALA A 113 32.37 7.14 -25.35
CA ALA A 113 32.69 7.35 -26.76
C ALA A 113 33.52 6.16 -27.27
N ASN A 114 33.17 5.64 -28.45
CA ASN A 114 33.96 4.58 -29.09
C ASN A 114 35.26 5.17 -29.66
N GLU A 115 36.27 4.33 -29.89
CA GLU A 115 37.59 4.75 -30.36
C GLU A 115 37.52 5.58 -31.67
N SER A 116 36.57 5.26 -32.56
CA SER A 116 36.30 6.04 -33.78
C SER A 116 35.80 7.45 -33.49
N GLU A 117 34.95 7.62 -32.47
CA GLU A 117 34.39 8.90 -32.05
C GLU A 117 35.45 9.75 -31.34
N ILE A 118 36.32 9.12 -30.53
CA ILE A 118 37.45 9.78 -29.86
C ILE A 118 38.46 10.30 -30.89
N ARG A 119 38.77 9.49 -31.91
CA ARG A 119 39.69 9.86 -33.00
C ARG A 119 39.13 10.99 -33.87
N GLN A 120 37.83 10.95 -34.16
CA GLN A 120 37.14 12.03 -34.88
C GLN A 120 37.12 13.34 -34.08
N ALA A 121 37.09 13.28 -32.75
CA ALA A 121 37.18 14.43 -31.88
C ALA A 121 38.62 14.96 -31.69
N GLY A 122 39.64 14.29 -32.23
CA GLY A 122 41.05 14.69 -32.10
C GLY A 122 41.60 14.55 -30.68
N LEU A 123 41.00 13.67 -29.88
CA LEU A 123 41.39 13.39 -28.49
C LEU A 123 42.39 12.22 -28.37
N LEU A 124 42.84 11.68 -29.51
CA LEU A 124 43.85 10.63 -29.68
C LEU A 124 44.94 11.11 -30.63
#